data_AF-A0A956MUS4-F1
#
_entry.id   AF-A0A956MUS4-F1
#
_cell.length_a   1.000
_cell.length_b   1.000
_cell.length_c   1.000
_cell.angle_alpha   90.00
_cell.angle_beta   90.00
_cell.angle_gamma   90.00
#
_symmetry.space_group_name_H-M   'P 1'
#
loop_
_entity.id
_entity.type
_entity.pdbx_description
1 polymer ?
#
loop_
_entity_poly.entity_id
_entity_poly.type
_entity_poly.pdbx_seq_one_letter_code
_entity_poly.pdbx_strand_id
1 'polypeptide(L)'
;MSNPQNYFFRLTFWSILAITLLLRLWDIEGSLPVVVNVDESFAVSTAVRLGNGDLNPHIFMWPHLFFYMLFSLYGLFYSVGTMLGFFSSLTEFKNLYFNDPSAFYLIGRLFSAAMATACVALLYHFGKLFRSRVVGLVAAGFLAVSVPHIEYSRVALPEMTMCFLVLLAAWFAFRLLKTGHWRDYMLAGIAGGLAVSAKYNAYLIFPTITLAHFMRMWQREPGQFFREWHKLVFAGASALAAFFATTPYALLDYQTFWRDIAFTSLVSSPDVVSGTWFSAAKYYLVELFFHNEWLTDFNLTGIFICVGVLWLAWQRQHMGWLLLSYPLLHFVFFAAKTIGDPRLRYMLPIVPFLCLVGAVLIIQTAGFGFAKWRRKRTVSQPCIVMTALLLCVPAFVGIAHFRWLNEKDTASAAREWILDNLPADTRILYSDYHTLALKRNQPSLEAYYRDIRGDAGSQKVLQLKIAALNCDATPAYEINELYHGWTDENREHAQNANYLPQGVLPIDESKFSVSYWRQRGFAHVVVFRDAIERYLSGPEGEQFPKLQAFYRDLLKNADLVVEFQPIPPRLTGYHIQILKLSEHKNIFVQGAAGS
;
A
#
# COMPACT_ATOMS: atom_id res chain seq x y z
N MET A 1 -43.05 -16.69 9.68
CA MET A 1 -42.87 -15.23 9.53
C MET A 1 -41.51 -14.84 10.10
N SER A 2 -40.59 -14.32 9.29
CA SER A 2 -39.26 -13.89 9.77
C SER A 2 -39.37 -12.71 10.73
N ASN A 3 -38.76 -12.79 11.92
CA ASN A 3 -38.71 -11.70 12.89
C ASN A 3 -38.20 -10.41 12.21
N PRO A 4 -38.97 -9.29 12.21
CA PRO A 4 -38.61 -8.06 11.52
C PRO A 4 -37.25 -7.48 11.96
N GLN A 5 -36.82 -7.77 13.19
CA GLN A 5 -35.48 -7.40 13.65
C GLN A 5 -34.36 -8.12 12.86
N ASN A 6 -34.54 -9.39 12.51
CA ASN A 6 -33.56 -10.14 11.73
C ASN A 6 -33.44 -9.59 10.30
N TYR A 7 -34.55 -9.14 9.71
CA TYR A 7 -34.56 -8.50 8.40
C TYR A 7 -33.76 -7.21 8.42
N PHE A 8 -33.99 -6.34 9.43
CA PHE A 8 -33.25 -5.10 9.61
C PHE A 8 -31.73 -5.34 9.72
N PHE A 9 -31.27 -6.24 10.61
CA PHE A 9 -29.84 -6.53 10.76
C PHE A 9 -29.19 -7.01 9.47
N ARG A 10 -29.90 -7.84 8.68
CA ARG A 10 -29.41 -8.32 7.38
C ARG A 10 -29.34 -7.18 6.37
N LEU A 11 -30.39 -6.38 6.25
CA LEU A 11 -30.43 -5.25 5.34
C LEU A 11 -29.33 -4.23 5.66
N THR A 12 -29.13 -3.87 6.93
CA THR A 12 -28.06 -2.96 7.35
C THR A 12 -26.68 -3.53 7.05
N PHE A 13 -26.45 -4.82 7.33
CA PHE A 13 -25.19 -5.48 7.01
C PHE A 13 -24.87 -5.42 5.51
N TRP A 14 -25.83 -5.80 4.66
CA TRP A 14 -25.65 -5.74 3.20
C TRP A 14 -25.48 -4.31 2.68
N SER A 15 -26.18 -3.34 3.28
CA SER A 15 -26.02 -1.93 2.95
C SER A 15 -24.61 -1.44 3.29
N ILE A 16 -24.07 -1.81 4.46
CA ILE A 16 -22.69 -1.50 4.83
C ILE A 16 -21.71 -2.10 3.82
N LEU A 17 -21.89 -3.37 3.41
CA LEU A 17 -21.01 -4.00 2.41
C LEU A 17 -21.12 -3.34 1.03
N ALA A 18 -22.33 -2.99 0.59
CA ALA A 18 -22.55 -2.28 -0.66
C ALA A 18 -21.85 -0.90 -0.65
N ILE A 19 -22.03 -0.11 0.42
CA ILE A 19 -21.33 1.17 0.60
C ILE A 19 -19.82 0.95 0.63
N THR A 20 -19.34 -0.03 1.41
CA THR A 20 -17.91 -0.38 1.50
C THR A 20 -17.31 -0.63 0.12
N LEU A 21 -17.98 -1.43 -0.70
CA LEU A 21 -17.52 -1.75 -2.05
C LEU A 21 -17.59 -0.53 -2.96
N LEU A 22 -18.70 0.22 -2.97
CA LEU A 22 -18.87 1.42 -3.79
C LEU A 22 -17.78 2.47 -3.51
N LEU A 23 -17.49 2.74 -2.24
CA LEU A 23 -16.43 3.69 -1.86
C LEU A 23 -15.03 3.26 -2.33
N ARG A 24 -14.80 1.96 -2.52
CA ARG A 24 -13.51 1.41 -2.94
C ARG A 24 -13.39 1.28 -4.46
N LEU A 25 -14.52 1.07 -5.15
CA LEU A 25 -14.59 1.00 -6.61
C LEU A 25 -14.67 2.38 -7.28
N TRP A 26 -15.18 3.38 -6.58
CA TRP A 26 -15.33 4.74 -7.10
C TRP A 26 -13.98 5.30 -7.55
N ASP A 27 -13.72 5.58 -8.84
CA ASP A 27 -12.40 6.07 -9.31
C ASP A 27 -11.21 5.12 -8.99
N ILE A 28 -11.46 3.81 -8.96
CA ILE A 28 -10.40 2.82 -8.70
C ILE A 28 -9.32 2.80 -9.81
N GLU A 29 -9.64 3.31 -10.99
CA GLU A 29 -8.69 3.51 -12.09
C GLU A 29 -7.69 4.64 -11.78
N GLY A 30 -8.12 5.70 -11.10
CA GLY A 30 -7.26 6.80 -10.68
C GLY A 30 -6.45 7.35 -11.86
N SER A 31 -5.13 7.40 -11.69
CA SER A 31 -4.18 7.97 -12.66
C SER A 31 -3.79 7.02 -13.82
N LEU A 32 -4.40 5.84 -13.96
CA LEU A 32 -3.98 4.89 -15.00
C LEU A 32 -4.07 5.51 -16.41
N PRO A 33 -3.08 5.24 -17.30
CA PRO A 33 -1.96 4.28 -17.17
C PRO A 33 -0.74 4.81 -16.39
N VAL A 34 -0.76 6.06 -15.90
CA VAL A 34 0.31 6.60 -15.07
C VAL A 34 0.24 5.97 -13.69
N VAL A 35 1.26 5.19 -13.34
CA VAL A 35 1.32 4.54 -12.02
C VAL A 35 2.25 5.32 -11.13
N VAL A 36 1.65 6.09 -10.22
CA VAL A 36 2.39 6.93 -9.26
C VAL A 36 3.02 6.11 -8.14
N ASN A 37 2.39 5.00 -7.74
CA ASN A 37 2.87 4.17 -6.63
C ASN A 37 3.91 3.15 -7.12
N VAL A 38 5.16 3.34 -6.69
CA VAL A 38 6.30 2.47 -7.06
C VAL A 38 6.13 1.04 -6.53
N ASP A 39 5.61 0.87 -5.31
CA ASP A 39 5.37 -0.45 -4.70
C ASP A 39 4.29 -1.22 -5.48
N GLU A 40 3.29 -0.51 -6.01
CA GLU A 40 2.23 -1.10 -6.83
C GLU A 40 2.81 -1.66 -8.15
N SER A 41 3.66 -0.86 -8.81
CA SER A 41 4.38 -1.29 -10.01
C SER A 41 5.30 -2.48 -9.75
N PHE A 42 5.97 -2.49 -8.60
CA PHE A 42 6.79 -3.61 -8.18
C PHE A 42 5.96 -4.90 -8.03
N ALA A 43 4.82 -4.83 -7.35
CA ALA A 43 3.96 -5.99 -7.15
C ALA A 43 3.37 -6.54 -8.45
N VAL A 44 2.81 -5.66 -9.30
CA VAL A 44 2.21 -6.04 -10.58
C VAL A 44 3.25 -6.63 -11.54
N SER A 45 4.38 -5.95 -11.71
CA SER A 45 5.42 -6.41 -12.64
C SER A 45 6.08 -7.72 -12.18
N THR A 46 6.26 -7.93 -10.87
CA THR A 46 6.77 -9.19 -10.32
C THR A 46 5.80 -10.34 -10.61
N ALA A 47 4.50 -10.14 -10.37
CA ALA A 47 3.49 -11.15 -10.66
C ALA A 47 3.41 -11.49 -12.16
N VAL A 48 3.52 -10.50 -13.06
CA VAL A 48 3.55 -10.74 -14.52
C VAL A 48 4.80 -11.52 -14.94
N ARG A 49 5.96 -11.24 -14.35
CA ARG A 49 7.23 -11.93 -14.67
C ARG A 49 7.17 -13.44 -14.40
N LEU A 50 6.37 -13.89 -13.42
CA LEU A 50 6.17 -15.32 -13.15
C LEU A 50 5.63 -16.07 -14.38
N GLY A 51 4.91 -15.38 -15.27
CA GLY A 51 4.42 -15.93 -16.54
C GLY A 51 5.51 -16.30 -17.55
N ASN A 52 6.78 -15.96 -17.28
CA ASN A 52 7.91 -16.38 -18.12
C ASN A 52 8.36 -17.83 -17.89
N GLY A 53 7.73 -18.53 -16.95
CA GLY A 53 8.00 -19.94 -16.63
C GLY A 53 8.86 -20.17 -15.39
N ASP A 54 9.36 -19.10 -14.77
CA ASP A 54 10.05 -19.15 -13.48
C ASP A 54 9.10 -18.68 -12.38
N LEU A 55 8.76 -19.58 -11.45
CA LEU A 55 7.84 -19.28 -10.35
C LEU A 55 8.55 -18.72 -9.12
N ASN A 56 9.88 -18.58 -9.13
CA ASN A 56 10.63 -17.87 -8.10
C ASN A 56 10.65 -16.37 -8.44
N PRO A 57 10.11 -15.48 -7.58
CA PRO A 57 10.30 -14.03 -7.72
C PRO A 57 11.76 -13.59 -7.60
N HIS A 58 12.64 -14.41 -7.02
CA HIS A 58 14.05 -14.10 -6.69
C HIS A 58 14.26 -12.88 -5.80
N ILE A 59 13.18 -12.40 -5.16
CA ILE A 59 13.18 -11.26 -4.26
C ILE A 59 12.38 -11.64 -3.02
N PHE A 60 13.06 -11.74 -1.89
CA PHE A 60 12.48 -12.24 -0.64
C PHE A 60 12.28 -11.14 0.41
N MET A 61 12.53 -9.88 0.06
CA MET A 61 12.08 -8.73 0.87
C MET A 61 10.55 -8.72 1.02
N TRP A 62 9.83 -9.33 0.06
CA TRP A 62 8.39 -9.54 0.07
C TRP A 62 8.10 -11.04 -0.01
N PRO A 63 7.16 -11.57 0.80
CA PRO A 63 6.73 -12.95 0.68
C PRO A 63 5.81 -13.15 -0.54
N HIS A 64 5.64 -14.40 -0.99
CA HIS A 64 5.20 -14.64 -2.38
C HIS A 64 3.68 -14.78 -2.59
N LEU A 65 2.87 -14.87 -1.53
CA LEU A 65 1.43 -15.17 -1.66
C LEU A 65 0.73 -14.15 -2.56
N PHE A 66 1.02 -12.87 -2.35
CA PHE A 66 0.36 -11.81 -3.12
C PHE A 66 0.74 -11.84 -4.60
N PHE A 67 2.01 -12.13 -4.92
CA PHE A 67 2.45 -12.30 -6.31
C PHE A 67 1.74 -13.49 -6.97
N TYR A 68 1.61 -14.62 -6.27
CA TYR A 68 0.90 -15.78 -6.79
C TYR A 68 -0.61 -15.56 -6.94
N MET A 69 -1.22 -14.77 -6.05
CA MET A 69 -2.62 -14.36 -6.20
C MET A 69 -2.82 -13.51 -7.45
N LEU A 70 -2.00 -12.46 -7.64
CA LEU A 70 -2.07 -11.62 -8.83
C LEU A 70 -1.79 -12.43 -10.10
N PHE A 71 -0.76 -13.27 -10.10
CA PHE A 71 -0.43 -14.14 -11.23
C PHE A 71 -1.60 -15.06 -11.60
N SER A 72 -2.26 -15.65 -10.59
CA SER A 72 -3.44 -16.50 -10.81
C SER A 72 -4.61 -15.70 -11.39
N LEU A 73 -4.82 -14.46 -10.93
CA LEU A 73 -5.86 -13.59 -11.47
C LEU A 73 -5.58 -13.17 -12.91
N TYR A 74 -4.31 -12.91 -13.27
CA TYR A 74 -3.92 -12.64 -14.66
C TYR A 74 -4.10 -13.86 -15.55
N GLY A 75 -3.80 -15.06 -15.04
CA GLY A 75 -4.08 -16.32 -15.74
C GLY A 75 -5.58 -16.55 -15.98
N LEU A 76 -6.42 -16.22 -14.98
CA LEU A 76 -7.88 -16.24 -15.13
C LEU A 76 -8.35 -15.20 -16.15
N PHE A 77 -7.82 -13.98 -16.11
CA PHE A 77 -8.14 -12.92 -17.06
C PHE A 77 -7.81 -13.32 -18.50
N TYR A 78 -6.62 -13.90 -18.73
CA TYR A 78 -6.25 -14.45 -20.03
C TYR A 78 -7.18 -15.59 -20.46
N SER A 79 -7.47 -16.54 -19.57
CA SER A 79 -8.30 -17.71 -19.88
C SER A 79 -9.72 -17.33 -20.25
N VAL A 80 -10.37 -16.46 -19.45
CA VAL A 80 -11.71 -15.95 -19.71
C VAL A 80 -11.71 -15.07 -20.97
N GLY A 81 -10.71 -14.21 -21.14
CA GLY A 81 -10.57 -13.38 -22.33
C GLY A 81 -10.44 -14.21 -23.61
N THR A 82 -9.69 -15.31 -23.57
CA THR A 82 -9.56 -16.24 -24.70
C THR A 82 -10.89 -16.95 -25.00
N MET A 83 -11.62 -17.41 -23.97
CA MET A 83 -12.93 -18.04 -24.15
C MET A 83 -13.97 -17.09 -24.75
N LEU A 84 -13.89 -15.80 -24.43
CA LEU A 84 -14.76 -14.75 -24.95
C LEU A 84 -14.29 -14.16 -26.28
N GLY A 85 -13.13 -14.60 -26.81
CA GLY A 85 -12.56 -14.12 -28.07
C GLY A 85 -11.81 -12.78 -28.00
N PHE A 86 -11.52 -12.27 -26.80
CA PHE A 86 -10.72 -11.04 -26.62
C PHE A 86 -9.22 -11.24 -26.85
N PHE A 87 -8.72 -12.47 -26.69
CA PHE A 87 -7.32 -12.81 -26.93
C PHE A 87 -7.24 -14.02 -27.85
N SER A 88 -6.52 -13.88 -28.96
CA SER A 88 -6.27 -14.97 -29.92
C SER A 88 -5.00 -15.76 -29.59
N SER A 89 -4.09 -15.17 -28.80
CA SER A 89 -2.83 -15.80 -28.41
C SER A 89 -2.24 -15.21 -27.12
N LEU A 90 -1.32 -15.95 -26.51
CA LEU A 90 -0.53 -15.46 -25.36
C LEU A 90 0.34 -14.24 -25.74
N THR A 91 0.75 -14.13 -27.01
CA THR A 91 1.54 -12.99 -27.50
C THR A 91 0.74 -11.70 -27.46
N GLU A 92 -0.52 -11.74 -27.88
CA GLU A 92 -1.43 -10.60 -27.80
C GLU A 92 -1.65 -10.15 -26.36
N PHE A 93 -1.83 -11.10 -25.44
CA PHE A 93 -1.94 -10.81 -24.01
C PHE A 93 -0.69 -10.16 -23.42
N LYS A 94 0.51 -10.59 -23.84
CA LYS A 94 1.77 -9.96 -23.45
C LYS A 94 1.89 -8.55 -24.00
N ASN A 95 1.49 -8.34 -25.25
CA ASN A 95 1.51 -7.02 -25.89
C ASN A 95 0.59 -6.03 -25.17
N LEU A 96 -0.58 -6.49 -24.68
CA LEU A 96 -1.44 -5.68 -23.83
C LEU A 96 -0.68 -5.11 -22.64
N TYR A 97 0.02 -5.94 -21.86
CA TYR A 97 0.79 -5.47 -20.69
C TYR A 97 1.86 -4.43 -21.06
N PHE A 98 2.57 -4.62 -22.17
CA PHE A 98 3.67 -3.72 -22.55
C PHE A 98 3.21 -2.40 -23.17
N ASN A 99 2.05 -2.38 -23.82
CA ASN A 99 1.49 -1.18 -24.43
C ASN A 99 0.60 -0.40 -23.46
N ASP A 100 -0.26 -1.11 -22.72
CA ASP A 100 -1.14 -0.54 -21.70
C ASP A 100 -1.36 -1.54 -20.53
N PRO A 101 -0.61 -1.40 -19.43
CA PRO A 101 -0.74 -2.30 -18.30
C PRO A 101 -1.97 -2.02 -17.43
N SER A 102 -2.83 -1.04 -17.76
CA SER A 102 -3.94 -0.58 -16.91
C SER A 102 -4.84 -1.70 -16.41
N ALA A 103 -5.17 -2.67 -17.27
CA ALA A 103 -6.00 -3.83 -16.88
C ALA A 103 -5.37 -4.65 -15.74
N PHE A 104 -4.04 -4.81 -15.72
CA PHE A 104 -3.33 -5.59 -14.70
C PHE A 104 -3.35 -4.89 -13.33
N TYR A 105 -3.12 -3.58 -13.33
CA TYR A 105 -3.26 -2.76 -12.12
C TYR A 105 -4.71 -2.77 -11.62
N LEU A 106 -5.69 -2.59 -12.51
CA LEU A 106 -7.11 -2.61 -12.16
C LEU A 106 -7.52 -3.95 -11.53
N ILE A 107 -7.09 -5.08 -12.07
CA ILE A 107 -7.32 -6.41 -11.48
C ILE A 107 -6.78 -6.49 -10.05
N GLY A 108 -5.54 -6.02 -9.83
CA GLY A 108 -4.93 -6.00 -8.50
C GLY A 108 -5.66 -5.08 -7.53
N ARG A 109 -6.10 -3.89 -7.96
CA ARG A 109 -6.88 -2.96 -7.15
C ARG A 109 -8.26 -3.50 -6.80
N LEU A 110 -8.95 -4.12 -7.77
CA LEU A 110 -10.23 -4.80 -7.55
C LEU A 110 -10.08 -5.94 -6.52
N PHE A 111 -8.98 -6.68 -6.59
CA PHE A 111 -8.67 -7.72 -5.60
C PHE A 111 -8.45 -7.12 -4.20
N SER A 112 -7.66 -6.04 -4.08
CA SER A 112 -7.50 -5.30 -2.82
C SER A 112 -8.83 -4.79 -2.26
N ALA A 113 -9.70 -4.23 -3.11
CA ALA A 113 -11.04 -3.76 -2.74
C ALA A 113 -11.94 -4.91 -2.27
N ALA A 114 -11.84 -6.08 -2.89
CA ALA A 114 -12.54 -7.29 -2.48
C ALA A 114 -12.06 -7.80 -1.12
N MET A 115 -10.74 -7.89 -0.90
CA MET A 115 -10.16 -8.27 0.40
C MET A 115 -10.55 -7.27 1.50
N ALA A 116 -10.55 -5.98 1.18
CA ALA A 116 -10.98 -4.93 2.09
C ALA A 116 -12.47 -5.03 2.46
N THR A 117 -13.33 -5.38 1.50
CA THR A 117 -14.76 -5.64 1.75
C THR A 117 -14.96 -6.89 2.60
N ALA A 118 -14.14 -7.93 2.38
CA ALA A 118 -14.12 -9.13 3.20
C ALA A 118 -13.66 -8.84 4.64
N CYS A 119 -12.71 -7.91 4.87
CA CYS A 119 -12.35 -7.42 6.21
C CYS A 119 -13.58 -6.84 6.94
N VAL A 120 -14.35 -5.97 6.28
CA VAL A 120 -15.55 -5.36 6.87
C VAL A 120 -16.61 -6.42 7.21
N ALA A 121 -16.83 -7.37 6.29
CA ALA A 121 -17.74 -8.48 6.51
C ALA A 121 -17.31 -9.35 7.71
N LEU A 122 -16.02 -9.67 7.81
CA LEU A 122 -15.46 -10.46 8.90
C LEU A 122 -15.50 -9.70 10.23
N LEU A 123 -15.26 -8.39 10.23
CA LEU A 123 -15.32 -7.55 11.42
C LEU A 123 -16.72 -7.52 12.04
N TYR A 124 -17.78 -7.52 11.22
CA TYR A 124 -19.16 -7.70 11.71
C TYR A 124 -19.31 -9.01 12.49
N HIS A 125 -18.82 -10.12 11.91
CA HIS A 125 -18.89 -11.44 12.54
C HIS A 125 -18.02 -11.51 13.81
N PHE A 126 -16.89 -10.82 13.82
CA PHE A 126 -16.04 -10.69 14.99
C PHE A 126 -16.74 -9.90 16.09
N GLY A 127 -17.31 -8.72 15.82
CA GLY A 127 -18.07 -7.97 16.82
C GLY A 127 -19.28 -8.74 17.38
N LYS A 128 -19.95 -9.53 16.53
CA LYS A 128 -21.00 -10.46 16.95
C LYS A 128 -20.48 -11.56 17.90
N LEU A 129 -19.32 -12.14 17.59
CA LEU A 129 -18.67 -13.13 18.44
C LEU A 129 -18.18 -12.49 19.76
N PHE A 130 -17.66 -11.28 19.71
CA PHE A 130 -17.07 -10.58 20.84
C PHE A 130 -18.13 -10.12 21.84
N ARG A 131 -19.22 -9.50 21.36
CA ARG A 131 -20.24 -8.91 22.23
C ARG A 131 -21.67 -9.08 21.71
N SER A 132 -21.99 -8.53 20.53
CA SER A 132 -23.37 -8.52 20.00
C SER A 132 -23.42 -8.16 18.51
N ARG A 133 -24.56 -8.42 17.86
CA ARG A 133 -24.80 -8.04 16.45
C ARG A 133 -24.69 -6.54 16.21
N VAL A 134 -25.10 -5.73 17.20
CA VAL A 134 -25.04 -4.26 17.11
C VAL A 134 -23.59 -3.79 17.14
N VAL A 135 -22.77 -4.34 18.06
CA VAL A 135 -21.32 -4.06 18.08
C VAL A 135 -20.67 -4.44 16.76
N GLY A 136 -21.05 -5.58 16.18
CA GLY A 136 -20.60 -5.98 14.85
C GLY A 136 -20.97 -4.97 13.75
N LEU A 137 -22.21 -4.47 13.72
CA LEU A 137 -22.64 -3.49 12.70
C LEU A 137 -21.88 -2.16 12.85
N VAL A 138 -21.71 -1.67 14.08
CA VAL A 138 -21.00 -0.41 14.34
C VAL A 138 -19.52 -0.54 13.98
N ALA A 139 -18.87 -1.63 14.38
CA ALA A 139 -17.46 -1.88 14.04
C ALA A 139 -17.25 -1.98 12.52
N ALA A 140 -18.13 -2.71 11.82
CA ALA A 140 -18.10 -2.79 10.36
C ALA A 140 -18.35 -1.43 9.70
N GLY A 141 -19.28 -0.64 10.24
CA GLY A 141 -19.53 0.74 9.83
C GLY A 141 -18.30 1.64 9.93
N PHE A 142 -17.60 1.59 11.06
CA PHE A 142 -16.36 2.35 11.27
C PHE A 142 -15.25 1.96 10.29
N LEU A 143 -15.10 0.66 10.02
CA LEU A 143 -14.10 0.21 9.07
C LEU A 143 -14.49 0.53 7.61
N ALA A 144 -15.79 0.47 7.28
CA ALA A 144 -16.30 0.75 5.95
C ALA A 144 -15.90 2.15 5.45
N VAL A 145 -15.96 3.13 6.36
CA VAL A 145 -15.67 4.56 6.15
C VAL A 145 -14.29 5.00 6.65
N SER A 146 -13.45 4.05 7.08
CA SER A 146 -12.09 4.36 7.54
C SER A 146 -11.24 4.81 6.35
N VAL A 147 -10.79 6.07 6.38
CA VAL A 147 -9.97 6.69 5.33
C VAL A 147 -8.72 5.87 5.00
N PRO A 148 -7.81 5.52 5.94
CA PRO A 148 -6.63 4.74 5.60
C PRO A 148 -7.00 3.36 5.04
N HIS A 149 -8.08 2.75 5.50
CA HIS A 149 -8.52 1.47 4.95
C HIS A 149 -9.12 1.61 3.54
N ILE A 150 -9.73 2.74 3.20
CA ILE A 150 -10.21 3.05 1.84
C ILE A 150 -9.01 3.29 0.93
N GLU A 151 -8.09 4.20 1.30
CA GLU A 151 -6.92 4.58 0.50
C GLU A 151 -6.10 3.36 0.09
N TYR A 152 -5.68 2.55 1.06
CA TYR A 152 -4.84 1.37 0.77
C TYR A 152 -5.62 0.21 0.13
N SER A 153 -6.96 0.25 0.11
CA SER A 153 -7.74 -0.77 -0.61
C SER A 153 -7.91 -0.50 -2.10
N ARG A 154 -7.48 0.68 -2.57
CA ARG A 154 -7.52 1.10 -3.97
C ARG A 154 -6.16 0.97 -4.67
N VAL A 155 -5.18 0.38 -3.99
CA VAL A 155 -3.84 0.14 -4.53
C VAL A 155 -3.59 -1.37 -4.52
N ALA A 156 -2.99 -1.90 -5.58
CA ALA A 156 -2.67 -3.33 -5.72
C ALA A 156 -1.47 -3.74 -4.85
N LEU A 157 -1.67 -3.75 -3.52
CA LEU A 157 -0.65 -4.07 -2.53
C LEU A 157 -1.14 -5.14 -1.53
N PRO A 158 -0.23 -5.88 -0.85
CA PRO A 158 -0.59 -6.99 0.05
C PRO A 158 -1.31 -6.58 1.34
N GLU A 159 -1.40 -5.29 1.65
CA GLU A 159 -1.93 -4.74 2.92
C GLU A 159 -3.32 -5.27 3.21
N MET A 160 -4.25 -5.21 2.26
CA MET A 160 -5.63 -5.65 2.48
C MET A 160 -5.74 -7.16 2.67
N THR A 161 -4.95 -7.93 1.92
CA THR A 161 -4.86 -9.39 2.05
C THR A 161 -4.33 -9.77 3.43
N MET A 162 -3.24 -9.13 3.87
CA MET A 162 -2.68 -9.30 5.20
C MET A 162 -3.70 -8.93 6.29
N CYS A 163 -4.34 -7.77 6.20
CA CYS A 163 -5.34 -7.31 7.17
C CYS A 163 -6.48 -8.32 7.32
N PHE A 164 -7.00 -8.86 6.21
CA PHE A 164 -8.05 -9.87 6.22
C PHE A 164 -7.59 -11.15 6.94
N LEU A 165 -6.41 -11.66 6.60
CA LEU A 165 -5.88 -12.91 7.14
C LEU A 165 -5.51 -12.79 8.63
N VAL A 166 -4.97 -11.66 9.05
CA VAL A 166 -4.73 -11.32 10.46
C VAL A 166 -6.06 -11.29 11.24
N LEU A 167 -7.07 -10.62 10.70
CA LEU A 167 -8.39 -10.55 11.34
C LEU A 167 -9.05 -11.93 11.42
N LEU A 168 -8.84 -12.78 10.41
CA LEU A 168 -9.33 -14.16 10.37
C LEU A 168 -8.63 -15.05 11.40
N ALA A 169 -7.30 -14.95 11.50
CA ALA A 169 -6.52 -15.63 12.53
C ALA A 169 -6.95 -15.21 13.94
N ALA A 170 -7.15 -13.90 14.16
CA ALA A 170 -7.68 -13.38 15.42
C ALA A 170 -9.11 -13.89 15.70
N TRP A 171 -9.98 -13.93 14.69
CA TRP A 171 -11.34 -14.47 14.86
C TRP A 171 -11.31 -15.93 15.35
N PHE A 172 -10.45 -16.77 14.77
CA PHE A 172 -10.25 -18.14 15.26
C PHE A 172 -9.59 -18.20 16.64
N ALA A 173 -8.65 -17.30 16.97
CA ALA A 173 -8.10 -17.16 18.33
C ALA A 173 -9.20 -16.84 19.37
N PHE A 174 -10.21 -16.05 19.00
CA PHE A 174 -11.34 -15.80 19.88
C PHE A 174 -12.29 -16.99 19.99
N ARG A 175 -12.47 -17.76 18.91
CA ARG A 175 -13.26 -18.99 18.93
C ARG A 175 -12.59 -20.09 19.74
N LEU A 176 -11.27 -20.24 19.66
CA LEU A 176 -10.54 -21.22 20.43
C LEU A 176 -10.61 -20.91 21.93
N LEU A 177 -10.59 -19.62 22.32
CA LEU A 177 -10.77 -19.24 23.73
C LEU A 177 -12.11 -19.77 24.27
N LYS A 178 -13.18 -19.63 23.50
CA LYS A 178 -14.53 -20.10 23.88
C LYS A 178 -14.69 -21.62 23.82
N THR A 179 -14.26 -22.24 22.71
CA THR A 179 -14.61 -23.64 22.41
C THR A 179 -13.43 -24.60 22.55
N GLY A 180 -12.24 -24.19 22.11
CA GLY A 180 -10.96 -24.92 22.10
C GLY A 180 -10.98 -26.20 21.29
N HIS A 181 -11.81 -26.21 20.24
CA HIS A 181 -11.74 -27.24 19.22
C HIS A 181 -10.41 -27.15 18.48
N TRP A 182 -9.82 -28.30 18.13
CA TRP A 182 -8.58 -28.38 17.36
C TRP A 182 -8.69 -27.68 15.99
N ARG A 183 -9.90 -27.64 15.41
CA ARG A 183 -10.16 -26.92 14.15
C ARG A 183 -9.87 -25.43 14.26
N ASP A 184 -10.19 -24.80 15.39
CA ASP A 184 -9.92 -23.37 15.58
C ASP A 184 -8.40 -23.11 15.69
N TYR A 185 -7.63 -24.02 16.29
CA TYR A 185 -6.15 -23.96 16.31
C TYR A 185 -5.56 -24.08 14.90
N MET A 186 -6.01 -25.10 14.15
CA MET A 186 -5.58 -25.33 12.77
C MET A 186 -5.85 -24.12 11.89
N LEU A 187 -7.09 -23.61 11.92
CA LEU A 187 -7.52 -22.50 11.07
C LEU A 187 -6.89 -21.17 11.49
N ALA A 188 -6.64 -20.95 12.79
CA ALA A 188 -5.83 -19.82 13.26
C ALA A 188 -4.39 -19.90 12.75
N GLY A 189 -3.80 -21.11 12.79
CA GLY A 189 -2.47 -21.39 12.24
C GLY A 189 -2.41 -21.12 10.73
N ILE A 190 -3.30 -21.74 9.94
CA ILE A 190 -3.36 -21.54 8.48
C ILE A 190 -3.53 -20.05 8.13
N ALA A 191 -4.51 -19.37 8.75
CA ALA A 191 -4.74 -17.95 8.49
C ALA A 191 -3.52 -17.09 8.88
N GLY A 192 -2.85 -17.40 10.00
CA GLY A 192 -1.63 -16.72 10.42
C GLY A 192 -0.45 -16.96 9.47
N GLY A 193 -0.23 -18.20 9.02
CA GLY A 193 0.81 -18.56 8.05
C GLY A 193 0.60 -17.90 6.68
N LEU A 194 -0.63 -17.90 6.18
CA LEU A 194 -1.00 -17.16 4.97
C LEU A 194 -0.80 -15.65 5.17
N ALA A 195 -1.14 -15.10 6.34
CA ALA A 195 -0.93 -13.67 6.62
C ALA A 195 0.56 -13.31 6.56
N VAL A 196 1.44 -14.12 7.15
CA VAL A 196 2.90 -13.96 7.05
C VAL A 196 3.35 -14.04 5.59
N SER A 197 2.76 -14.95 4.82
CA SER A 197 3.06 -15.11 3.40
C SER A 197 2.52 -13.96 2.53
N ALA A 198 1.55 -13.17 3.02
CA ALA A 198 1.12 -11.92 2.39
C ALA A 198 2.05 -10.76 2.76
N LYS A 199 2.44 -10.67 4.04
CA LYS A 199 3.42 -9.70 4.53
C LYS A 199 4.07 -10.22 5.82
N TYR A 200 5.40 -10.28 5.87
CA TYR A 200 6.12 -10.96 6.95
C TYR A 200 5.72 -10.46 8.35
N ASN A 201 5.54 -9.15 8.52
CA ASN A 201 5.17 -8.53 9.80
C ASN A 201 3.87 -9.05 10.42
N ALA A 202 3.03 -9.77 9.67
CA ALA A 202 1.86 -10.44 10.21
C ALA A 202 2.19 -11.54 11.24
N TYR A 203 3.45 -11.98 11.37
CA TYR A 203 3.85 -12.98 12.38
C TYR A 203 3.49 -12.55 13.81
N LEU A 204 3.30 -11.24 14.04
CA LEU A 204 2.87 -10.65 15.31
C LEU A 204 1.49 -11.14 15.78
N ILE A 205 0.73 -11.86 14.95
CA ILE A 205 -0.52 -12.51 15.34
C ILE A 205 -0.32 -13.77 16.20
N PHE A 206 0.82 -14.47 16.08
CA PHE A 206 1.05 -15.73 16.79
C PHE A 206 1.08 -15.57 18.32
N PRO A 207 1.69 -14.52 18.92
CA PRO A 207 1.56 -14.24 20.34
C PRO A 207 0.10 -14.14 20.81
N THR A 208 -0.80 -13.55 20.02
CA THR A 208 -2.24 -13.47 20.34
C THR A 208 -2.92 -14.84 20.30
N ILE A 209 -2.57 -15.69 19.32
CA ILE A 209 -3.07 -17.08 19.26
C ILE A 209 -2.60 -17.88 20.48
N THR A 210 -1.33 -17.75 20.83
CA THR A 210 -0.73 -18.39 22.01
C THR A 210 -1.35 -17.89 23.31
N LEU A 211 -1.56 -16.57 23.43
CA LEU A 211 -2.23 -15.97 24.58
C LEU A 211 -3.66 -16.51 24.72
N ALA A 212 -4.41 -16.66 23.62
CA ALA A 212 -5.74 -17.25 23.67
C ALA A 212 -5.75 -18.67 24.25
N HIS A 213 -4.75 -19.50 23.92
CA HIS A 213 -4.59 -20.83 24.51
C HIS A 213 -4.32 -20.77 26.01
N PHE A 214 -3.35 -19.96 26.44
CA PHE A 214 -3.03 -19.84 27.87
C PHE A 214 -4.17 -19.24 28.70
N MET A 215 -4.86 -18.23 28.18
CA MET A 215 -6.04 -17.65 28.84
C MET A 215 -7.16 -18.68 29.00
N ARG A 216 -7.32 -19.57 28.02
CA ARG A 216 -8.28 -20.68 28.11
C ARG A 216 -7.88 -21.68 29.19
N MET A 217 -6.61 -22.10 29.23
CA MET A 217 -6.12 -23.03 30.24
C MET A 217 -6.26 -22.44 31.65
N TRP A 218 -5.90 -21.16 31.82
CA TRP A 218 -6.10 -20.44 33.08
C TRP A 218 -7.56 -20.43 33.55
N GLN A 219 -8.52 -20.27 32.64
CA GLN A 219 -9.95 -20.22 32.99
C GLN A 219 -10.55 -21.59 33.31
N ARG A 220 -10.13 -22.65 32.62
CA ARG A 220 -10.73 -23.98 32.76
C ARG A 220 -10.04 -24.84 33.81
N GLU A 221 -8.71 -24.80 33.84
CA GLU A 221 -7.89 -25.68 34.68
C GLU A 221 -6.67 -24.92 35.21
N PRO A 222 -6.86 -24.03 36.21
CA PRO A 222 -5.77 -23.29 36.83
C PRO A 222 -4.64 -24.23 37.26
N GLY A 223 -3.39 -23.94 36.86
CA GLY A 223 -2.21 -24.76 37.17
C GLY A 223 -1.82 -25.80 36.10
N GLN A 224 -2.69 -26.11 35.12
CA GLN A 224 -2.40 -27.07 34.04
C GLN A 224 -2.05 -26.37 32.71
N PHE A 225 -1.16 -25.39 32.76
CA PHE A 225 -0.79 -24.53 31.63
C PHE A 225 -0.30 -25.26 30.38
N PHE A 226 0.36 -26.40 30.56
CA PHE A 226 0.92 -27.19 29.47
C PHE A 226 -0.04 -28.28 28.97
N ARG A 227 -1.25 -28.39 29.53
CA ARG A 227 -2.24 -29.32 29.00
C ARG A 227 -2.70 -28.85 27.62
N GLU A 228 -2.92 -29.81 26.72
CA GLU A 228 -3.31 -29.55 25.33
C GLU A 228 -2.27 -28.74 24.51
N TRP A 229 -1.01 -28.66 24.94
CA TRP A 229 0.07 -27.96 24.20
C TRP A 229 0.24 -28.49 22.76
N HIS A 230 -0.05 -29.77 22.52
CA HIS A 230 -0.06 -30.39 21.20
C HIS A 230 -0.98 -29.64 20.21
N LYS A 231 -2.06 -29.00 20.69
CA LYS A 231 -2.94 -28.17 19.84
C LYS A 231 -2.23 -26.90 19.38
N LEU A 232 -1.40 -26.31 20.24
CA LEU A 232 -0.59 -25.14 19.89
C LEU A 232 0.52 -25.52 18.91
N VAL A 233 1.17 -26.68 19.10
CA VAL A 233 2.11 -27.23 18.10
C VAL A 233 1.41 -27.45 16.77
N PHE A 234 0.20 -28.00 16.79
CA PHE A 234 -0.57 -28.21 15.57
C PHE A 234 -0.93 -26.90 14.87
N ALA A 235 -1.24 -25.83 15.62
CA ALA A 235 -1.42 -24.49 15.06
C ALA A 235 -0.12 -23.97 14.42
N GLY A 236 1.03 -24.12 15.09
CA GLY A 236 2.34 -23.75 14.56
C GLY A 236 2.72 -24.52 13.31
N ALA A 237 2.53 -25.84 13.31
CA ALA A 237 2.76 -26.69 12.14
C ALA A 237 1.85 -26.31 10.96
N SER A 238 0.58 -26.03 11.23
CA SER A 238 -0.37 -25.57 10.21
C SER A 238 0.01 -24.20 9.64
N ALA A 239 0.56 -23.31 10.47
CA ALA A 239 1.06 -22.02 10.04
C ALA A 239 2.30 -22.14 9.14
N LEU A 240 3.28 -22.96 9.53
CA LEU A 240 4.46 -23.24 8.71
C LEU A 240 4.08 -23.90 7.38
N ALA A 241 3.19 -24.90 7.42
CA ALA A 241 2.69 -25.57 6.22
C ALA A 241 2.02 -24.57 5.27
N ALA A 242 1.15 -23.69 5.78
CA ALA A 242 0.50 -22.67 4.96
C ALA A 242 1.51 -21.66 4.38
N PHE A 243 2.44 -21.17 5.19
CA PHE A 243 3.48 -20.24 4.74
C PHE A 243 4.36 -20.85 3.64
N PHE A 244 4.89 -22.06 3.85
CA PHE A 244 5.76 -22.71 2.87
C PHE A 244 5.00 -23.20 1.63
N ALA A 245 3.72 -23.52 1.75
CA ALA A 245 2.90 -23.82 0.57
C ALA A 245 2.72 -22.59 -0.35
N THR A 246 2.73 -21.37 0.22
CA THR A 246 2.52 -20.14 -0.55
C THR A 246 3.77 -19.27 -0.71
N THR A 247 4.88 -19.65 -0.08
CA THR A 247 6.23 -19.13 -0.29
C THR A 247 7.22 -20.31 -0.32
N PRO A 248 7.11 -21.24 -1.29
CA PRO A 248 7.92 -22.46 -1.30
C PRO A 248 9.41 -22.19 -1.52
N TYR A 249 9.74 -21.12 -2.24
CA TYR A 249 11.12 -20.74 -2.51
C TYR A 249 11.86 -20.20 -1.30
N ALA A 250 11.17 -19.87 -0.18
CA ALA A 250 11.87 -19.61 1.08
C ALA A 250 12.62 -20.88 1.58
N LEU A 251 12.18 -22.08 1.17
CA LEU A 251 12.89 -23.34 1.39
C LEU A 251 13.80 -23.71 0.23
N LEU A 252 13.29 -23.62 -1.01
CA LEU A 252 14.03 -24.10 -2.20
C LEU A 252 15.22 -23.21 -2.54
N ASP A 253 15.14 -21.91 -2.25
CA ASP A 253 16.19 -20.91 -2.45
C ASP A 253 16.48 -20.18 -1.12
N TYR A 254 16.76 -20.98 -0.10
CA TYR A 254 16.97 -20.50 1.27
C TYR A 254 18.14 -19.50 1.38
N GLN A 255 19.14 -19.59 0.50
CA GLN A 255 20.31 -18.72 0.51
C GLN A 255 19.92 -17.28 0.18
N THR A 256 19.19 -17.10 -0.93
CA THR A 256 18.64 -15.80 -1.36
C THR A 256 17.62 -15.28 -0.35
N PHE A 257 16.77 -16.16 0.19
CA PHE A 257 15.82 -15.81 1.24
C PHE A 257 16.50 -15.20 2.48
N TRP A 258 17.50 -15.89 3.05
CA TRP A 258 18.20 -15.40 4.24
C TRP A 258 18.97 -14.11 3.99
N ARG A 259 19.61 -13.99 2.82
CA ARG A 259 20.32 -12.77 2.41
C ARG A 259 19.38 -11.56 2.40
N ASP A 260 18.23 -11.66 1.75
CA ASP A 260 17.30 -10.53 1.61
C ASP A 260 16.60 -10.17 2.93
N ILE A 261 16.32 -11.17 3.79
CA ILE A 261 15.77 -10.93 5.14
C ILE A 261 16.80 -10.23 6.04
N ALA A 262 18.07 -10.65 5.98
CA ALA A 262 19.15 -9.99 6.70
C ALA A 262 19.31 -8.54 6.23
N PHE A 263 19.31 -8.32 4.91
CA PHE A 263 19.38 -6.98 4.33
C PHE A 263 18.24 -6.06 4.78
N THR A 264 16.99 -6.54 4.72
CA THR A 264 15.83 -5.76 5.19
C THR A 264 15.97 -5.35 6.66
N SER A 265 16.59 -6.19 7.47
CA SER A 265 16.85 -5.90 8.89
C SER A 265 17.98 -4.88 9.09
N LEU A 266 19.01 -4.90 8.24
CA LEU A 266 20.13 -3.95 8.28
C LEU A 266 19.69 -2.55 7.83
N VAL A 267 18.96 -2.43 6.73
CA VAL A 267 18.51 -1.12 6.21
C VAL A 267 17.43 -0.47 7.09
N SER A 268 16.70 -1.29 7.86
CA SER A 268 15.74 -0.80 8.86
C SER A 268 16.37 -0.58 10.24
N SER A 269 17.70 -0.63 10.38
CA SER A 269 18.34 -0.54 11.69
C SER A 269 18.33 0.90 12.23
N PRO A 270 18.23 1.09 13.56
CA PRO A 270 18.32 2.41 14.18
C PRO A 270 19.63 3.14 13.92
N ASP A 271 20.69 2.42 13.54
CA ASP A 271 22.02 2.99 13.26
C ASP A 271 22.06 3.75 11.93
N VAL A 272 21.10 3.50 11.03
CA VAL A 272 20.99 4.14 9.71
C VAL A 272 19.98 5.29 9.70
N VAL A 273 19.06 5.34 10.66
CA VAL A 273 17.92 6.27 10.62
C VAL A 273 17.87 7.17 11.86
N SER A 274 17.77 8.48 11.66
CA SER A 274 17.69 9.46 12.75
C SER A 274 16.29 9.49 13.38
N GLY A 275 16.21 9.50 14.71
CA GLY A 275 14.95 9.62 15.45
C GLY A 275 14.93 8.84 16.75
N THR A 276 13.75 8.78 17.38
CA THR A 276 13.54 7.96 18.59
C THR A 276 12.27 7.13 18.49
N TRP A 277 12.20 6.04 19.25
CA TRP A 277 10.95 5.28 19.43
C TRP A 277 9.78 6.19 19.81
N PHE A 278 10.02 7.17 20.69
CA PHE A 278 8.99 8.11 21.12
C PHE A 278 8.47 8.97 19.98
N SER A 279 9.34 9.42 19.06
CA SER A 279 8.92 10.19 17.89
C SER A 279 8.04 9.37 16.93
N ALA A 280 8.41 8.11 16.66
CA ALA A 280 7.60 7.21 15.83
C ALA A 280 6.27 6.84 16.51
N ALA A 281 6.30 6.53 17.81
CA ALA A 281 5.09 6.28 18.60
C ALA A 281 4.16 7.49 18.61
N LYS A 282 4.70 8.70 18.82
CA LYS A 282 3.93 9.95 18.77
C LYS A 282 3.29 10.13 17.39
N TYR A 283 4.05 9.95 16.31
CA TYR A 283 3.51 10.02 14.95
C TYR A 283 2.31 9.06 14.80
N TYR A 284 2.48 7.77 15.13
CA TYR A 284 1.39 6.80 15.00
C TYR A 284 0.17 7.14 15.87
N LEU A 285 0.37 7.60 17.11
CA LEU A 285 -0.76 8.00 17.98
C LEU A 285 -1.49 9.22 17.42
N VAL A 286 -0.75 10.20 16.92
CA VAL A 286 -1.33 11.40 16.29
C VAL A 286 -2.11 11.00 15.05
N GLU A 287 -1.52 10.26 14.12
CA GLU A 287 -2.18 9.78 12.90
C GLU A 287 -3.40 8.89 13.18
N LEU A 288 -3.29 7.92 14.10
CA LEU A 288 -4.39 6.99 14.37
C LEU A 288 -5.60 7.66 15.07
N PHE A 289 -5.34 8.63 15.95
CA PHE A 289 -6.37 9.13 16.87
C PHE A 289 -6.77 10.59 16.65
N PHE A 290 -5.92 11.39 16.02
CA PHE A 290 -6.10 12.84 15.93
C PHE A 290 -6.07 13.35 14.48
N HIS A 291 -5.12 12.88 13.67
CA HIS A 291 -5.04 13.13 12.24
C HIS A 291 -5.79 12.03 11.47
N ASN A 292 -7.12 12.09 11.49
CA ASN A 292 -7.79 11.84 10.22
C ASN A 292 -7.79 13.21 9.56
N GLU A 293 -6.92 13.42 8.56
CA GLU A 293 -7.11 14.55 7.67
C GLU A 293 -8.60 14.64 7.29
N TRP A 294 -9.05 15.85 7.04
CA TRP A 294 -10.02 16.18 6.01
C TRP A 294 -10.97 17.29 6.41
N LEU A 295 -11.30 17.58 7.70
CA LEU A 295 -12.12 18.79 7.99
C LEU A 295 -12.25 19.30 9.44
N THR A 296 -11.78 18.60 10.48
CA THR A 296 -11.86 19.13 11.86
C THR A 296 -10.67 18.67 12.68
N ASP A 297 -10.08 19.56 13.47
CA ASP A 297 -9.07 19.27 14.52
C ASP A 297 -9.55 18.25 15.60
N PHE A 298 -10.70 17.58 15.38
CA PHE A 298 -11.37 16.69 16.32
C PHE A 298 -11.86 15.39 15.65
N ASN A 299 -11.08 14.32 15.78
CA ASN A 299 -11.48 12.96 15.39
C ASN A 299 -12.23 12.26 16.55
N LEU A 300 -13.56 12.40 16.59
CA LEU A 300 -14.40 11.76 17.61
C LEU A 300 -14.23 10.23 17.65
N THR A 301 -14.07 9.58 16.50
CA THR A 301 -13.83 8.13 16.42
C THR A 301 -12.52 7.76 17.11
N GLY A 302 -11.46 8.51 16.88
CA GLY A 302 -10.17 8.35 17.54
C GLY A 302 -10.27 8.47 19.06
N ILE A 303 -11.01 9.47 19.56
CA ILE A 303 -11.26 9.64 21.00
C ILE A 303 -11.99 8.42 21.59
N PHE A 304 -13.06 7.93 20.94
CA PHE A 304 -13.77 6.74 21.41
C PHE A 304 -12.89 5.48 21.40
N ILE A 305 -11.98 5.34 20.44
CA ILE A 305 -11.03 4.23 20.43
C ILE A 305 -10.05 4.38 21.59
N CYS A 306 -9.43 5.55 21.80
CA CYS A 306 -8.53 5.82 22.92
C CYS A 306 -9.18 5.48 24.28
N VAL A 307 -10.36 6.06 24.54
CA VAL A 307 -11.11 5.81 25.78
C VAL A 307 -11.53 4.34 25.86
N GLY A 308 -11.85 3.71 24.72
CA GLY A 308 -12.26 2.32 24.66
C GLY A 308 -11.13 1.36 25.03
N VAL A 309 -9.90 1.66 24.61
CA VAL A 309 -8.69 0.90 24.98
C VAL A 309 -8.48 0.98 26.50
N LEU A 310 -8.50 2.20 27.06
CA LEU A 310 -8.35 2.41 28.50
C LEU A 310 -9.48 1.74 29.30
N TRP A 311 -10.72 1.83 28.81
CA TRP A 311 -11.88 1.21 29.45
C TRP A 311 -11.81 -0.32 29.42
N LEU A 312 -11.45 -0.94 28.30
CA LEU A 312 -11.30 -2.39 28.21
C LEU A 312 -10.17 -2.91 29.10
N ALA A 313 -9.04 -2.19 29.14
CA ALA A 313 -7.94 -2.50 30.04
C ALA A 313 -8.38 -2.40 31.52
N TRP A 314 -9.17 -1.38 31.87
CA TRP A 314 -9.67 -1.18 33.23
C TRP A 314 -10.70 -2.23 33.66
N GLN A 315 -11.57 -2.69 32.75
CA GLN A 315 -12.58 -3.72 33.03
C GLN A 315 -11.97 -5.09 33.36
N ARG A 316 -10.68 -5.30 33.08
CA ARG A 316 -9.94 -6.55 33.33
C ARG A 316 -10.61 -7.81 32.77
N GLN A 317 -11.40 -7.68 31.70
CA GLN A 317 -12.07 -8.81 31.07
C GLN A 317 -11.10 -9.57 30.17
N HIS A 318 -11.03 -10.89 30.32
CA HIS A 318 -10.12 -11.74 29.54
C HIS A 318 -10.25 -11.54 28.02
N MET A 319 -11.48 -11.43 27.50
CA MET A 319 -11.70 -11.18 26.08
C MET A 319 -11.18 -9.79 25.64
N GLY A 320 -11.24 -8.79 26.52
CA GLY A 320 -10.70 -7.45 26.23
C GLY A 320 -9.18 -7.45 26.11
N TRP A 321 -8.48 -8.12 27.04
CA TRP A 321 -7.03 -8.27 26.96
C TRP A 321 -6.59 -9.04 25.72
N LEU A 322 -7.31 -10.10 25.34
CA LEU A 322 -7.01 -10.80 24.10
C LEU A 322 -7.19 -9.88 22.88
N LEU A 323 -8.21 -9.02 22.88
CA LEU A 323 -8.49 -8.09 21.78
C LEU A 323 -7.39 -7.05 21.62
N LEU A 324 -6.88 -6.54 22.75
CA LEU A 324 -5.82 -5.54 22.79
C LEU A 324 -4.42 -6.13 22.54
N SER A 325 -4.23 -7.43 22.73
CA SER A 325 -2.90 -8.05 22.61
C SER A 325 -2.24 -7.83 21.24
N TYR A 326 -2.97 -8.05 20.14
CA TYR A 326 -2.42 -7.86 18.79
C TYR A 326 -2.12 -6.38 18.49
N PRO A 327 -3.08 -5.43 18.65
CA PRO A 327 -2.80 -4.01 18.42
C PRO A 327 -1.65 -3.46 19.24
N LEU A 328 -1.53 -3.84 20.52
CA LEU A 328 -0.45 -3.37 21.38
C LEU A 328 0.91 -3.91 20.94
N LEU A 329 1.01 -5.21 20.68
CA LEU A 329 2.25 -5.83 20.22
C LEU A 329 2.69 -5.26 18.86
N HIS A 330 1.74 -5.09 17.94
CA HIS A 330 1.99 -4.55 16.62
C HIS A 330 2.43 -3.08 16.67
N PHE A 331 1.75 -2.25 17.47
CA PHE A 331 2.11 -0.85 17.67
C PHE A 331 3.52 -0.71 18.25
N VAL A 332 3.82 -1.43 19.35
CA VAL A 332 5.13 -1.35 20.03
C VAL A 332 6.25 -1.78 19.08
N PHE A 333 6.04 -2.88 18.35
CA PHE A 333 7.02 -3.39 17.39
C PHE A 333 7.31 -2.38 16.28
N PHE A 334 6.29 -1.80 15.65
CA PHE A 334 6.49 -0.86 14.55
C PHE A 334 6.99 0.50 15.01
N ALA A 335 6.58 0.99 16.17
CA ALA A 335 7.18 2.18 16.77
C ALA A 335 8.69 2.01 17.01
N ALA A 336 9.17 0.78 17.26
CA ALA A 336 10.59 0.47 17.36
C ALA A 336 11.28 0.23 16.02
N LYS A 337 10.60 -0.40 15.07
CA LYS A 337 11.18 -0.77 13.78
C LYS A 337 11.25 0.37 12.76
N THR A 338 10.39 1.37 12.87
CA THR A 338 10.29 2.46 11.89
C THR A 338 10.73 3.80 12.48
N ILE A 339 11.76 3.77 13.31
CA ILE A 339 12.38 4.99 13.82
C ILE A 339 12.90 5.77 12.60
N GLY A 340 12.49 7.04 12.49
CA GLY A 340 12.87 7.95 11.41
C GLY A 340 12.15 7.81 10.06
N ASP A 341 11.39 6.74 9.83
CA ASP A 341 10.45 6.62 8.69
C ASP A 341 9.10 5.98 9.09
N PRO A 342 8.37 6.55 10.06
CA PRO A 342 7.06 6.04 10.43
C PRO A 342 6.03 6.37 9.34
N ARG A 343 5.24 5.38 8.91
CA ARG A 343 4.20 5.54 7.89
C ARG A 343 2.90 4.88 8.30
N LEU A 344 1.77 5.56 8.13
CA LEU A 344 0.46 5.07 8.56
C LEU A 344 0.10 3.67 8.01
N ARG A 345 0.59 3.30 6.82
CA ARG A 345 0.43 1.94 6.24
C ARG A 345 0.83 0.80 7.17
N TYR A 346 1.81 1.03 8.04
CA TYR A 346 2.29 0.01 8.96
C TYR A 346 1.26 -0.31 10.05
N MET A 347 0.31 0.58 10.32
CA MET A 347 -0.74 0.41 11.33
C MET A 347 -2.05 -0.17 10.74
N LEU A 348 -2.16 -0.38 9.43
CA LEU A 348 -3.41 -0.88 8.83
C LEU A 348 -3.97 -2.15 9.47
N PRO A 349 -3.16 -3.16 9.85
CA PRO A 349 -3.68 -4.39 10.47
C PRO A 349 -4.37 -4.19 11.81
N ILE A 350 -4.06 -3.11 12.53
CA ILE A 350 -4.64 -2.83 13.84
C ILE A 350 -5.94 -2.03 13.73
N VAL A 351 -6.19 -1.35 12.60
CA VAL A 351 -7.39 -0.52 12.38
C VAL A 351 -8.71 -1.28 12.61
N PRO A 352 -8.92 -2.52 12.12
CA PRO A 352 -10.15 -3.27 12.41
C PRO A 352 -10.38 -3.51 13.91
N PHE A 353 -9.30 -3.80 14.66
CA PHE A 353 -9.38 -4.04 16.11
C PHE A 353 -9.74 -2.75 16.85
N LEU A 354 -9.13 -1.64 16.46
CA LEU A 354 -9.44 -0.31 16.98
C LEU A 354 -10.92 0.06 16.72
N CYS A 355 -11.42 -0.17 15.49
CA CYS A 355 -12.84 0.01 15.16
C CYS A 355 -13.76 -0.82 16.07
N LEU A 356 -13.38 -2.07 16.37
CA LEU A 356 -14.14 -2.92 17.28
C LEU A 356 -14.13 -2.40 18.72
N VAL A 357 -12.99 -1.90 19.21
CA VAL A 357 -12.87 -1.27 20.53
C VAL A 357 -13.78 -0.04 20.65
N GLY A 358 -13.73 0.86 19.66
CA GLY A 358 -14.59 2.04 19.61
C GLY A 358 -16.08 1.67 19.58
N ALA A 359 -16.45 0.67 18.78
CA ALA A 359 -17.82 0.17 18.71
C ALA A 359 -18.32 -0.38 20.05
N VAL A 360 -17.47 -1.10 20.79
CA VAL A 360 -17.82 -1.62 22.12
C VAL A 360 -18.09 -0.48 23.10
N LEU A 361 -17.23 0.54 23.13
CA LEU A 361 -17.39 1.66 24.04
C LEU A 361 -18.70 2.42 23.77
N ILE A 362 -18.97 2.76 22.50
CA ILE A 362 -20.16 3.51 22.10
C ILE A 362 -21.44 2.76 22.48
N ILE A 363 -21.49 1.45 22.24
CA ILE A 363 -22.67 0.65 22.60
C ILE A 363 -22.83 0.53 24.12
N GLN A 364 -21.72 0.45 24.86
CA GLN A 364 -21.76 0.37 26.30
C GLN A 364 -22.23 1.69 26.94
N THR A 365 -21.70 2.83 26.51
CA THR A 365 -22.07 4.17 27.02
C THR A 365 -23.51 4.52 26.67
N ALA A 366 -23.95 4.22 25.44
CA ALA A 366 -25.34 4.31 25.04
C ALA A 366 -26.25 3.48 25.97
N GLY A 367 -25.88 2.22 26.23
CA GLY A 367 -26.63 1.33 27.12
C GLY A 367 -26.85 1.89 28.53
N PHE A 368 -25.86 2.59 29.09
CA PHE A 368 -25.98 3.24 30.40
C PHE A 368 -26.92 4.45 30.38
N GLY A 369 -26.86 5.30 29.35
CA GLY A 369 -27.77 6.44 29.19
C GLY A 369 -29.24 6.00 29.01
N PHE A 370 -29.46 4.94 28.23
CA PHE A 370 -30.81 4.41 27.95
C PHE A 370 -31.36 3.47 29.03
N ALA A 371 -30.52 2.90 29.92
CA ALA A 371 -30.98 2.10 31.05
C ALA A 371 -31.87 2.92 32.02
N LYS A 372 -31.64 4.23 32.12
CA LYS A 372 -32.50 5.18 32.85
C LYS A 372 -33.86 5.42 32.17
N TRP A 373 -33.94 5.19 30.86
CA TRP A 373 -35.11 5.42 30.01
C TRP A 373 -35.87 4.14 29.65
N ARG A 374 -35.50 3.02 30.29
CA ARG A 374 -35.87 1.63 29.94
C ARG A 374 -37.28 1.22 30.37
N ARG A 375 -38.12 2.14 30.85
CA ARG A 375 -39.51 1.86 31.27
C ARG A 375 -40.50 1.66 30.11
N LYS A 376 -40.11 1.92 28.85
CA LYS A 376 -40.92 1.58 27.67
C LYS A 376 -40.12 0.69 26.71
N ARG A 377 -40.78 -0.36 26.23
CA ARG A 377 -40.24 -1.54 25.52
C ARG A 377 -39.71 -1.26 24.10
N THR A 378 -39.33 -0.01 23.80
CA THR A 378 -38.98 0.51 22.46
C THR A 378 -37.47 0.75 22.29
N VAL A 379 -36.63 -0.08 22.92
CA VAL A 379 -35.16 0.04 22.90
C VAL A 379 -34.55 -0.23 21.49
N SER A 380 -35.36 -0.51 20.46
CA SER A 380 -34.88 -0.70 19.09
C SER A 380 -34.66 0.59 18.29
N GLN A 381 -35.51 1.61 18.43
CA GLN A 381 -35.49 2.76 17.51
C GLN A 381 -34.36 3.77 17.76
N PRO A 382 -34.01 4.14 19.01
CA PRO A 382 -32.93 5.10 19.26
C PRO A 382 -31.53 4.54 18.90
N CYS A 383 -31.27 3.26 19.16
CA CYS A 383 -30.02 2.63 18.74
C CYS A 383 -29.91 2.54 17.22
N ILE A 384 -31.02 2.37 16.50
CA ILE A 384 -31.06 2.36 15.04
C ILE A 384 -30.82 3.76 14.48
N VAL A 385 -31.47 4.80 15.01
CA VAL A 385 -31.28 6.20 14.59
C VAL A 385 -29.86 6.67 14.92
N MET A 386 -29.31 6.28 16.07
CA MET A 386 -27.92 6.60 16.43
C MET A 386 -26.91 5.83 15.59
N THR A 387 -27.15 4.55 15.27
CA THR A 387 -26.32 3.79 14.33
C THR A 387 -26.40 4.41 12.92
N ALA A 388 -27.58 4.84 12.48
CA ALA A 388 -27.77 5.51 11.19
C ALA A 388 -27.06 6.88 11.16
N LEU A 389 -27.19 7.70 12.20
CA LEU A 389 -26.48 8.98 12.34
C LEU A 389 -24.94 8.78 12.38
N LEU A 390 -24.46 7.78 13.12
CA LEU A 390 -23.03 7.42 13.19
C LEU A 390 -22.49 6.85 11.88
N LEU A 391 -23.34 6.30 11.00
CA LEU A 391 -22.95 5.85 9.66
C LEU A 391 -23.03 6.99 8.64
N CYS A 392 -24.03 7.87 8.75
CA CYS A 392 -24.24 8.97 7.80
C CYS A 392 -23.20 10.09 7.94
N VAL A 393 -22.72 10.39 9.16
CA VAL A 393 -21.73 11.46 9.36
C VAL A 393 -20.38 11.14 8.71
N PRO A 394 -19.76 9.96 8.96
CA PRO A 394 -18.53 9.59 8.26
C PRO A 394 -18.73 9.34 6.76
N ALA A 395 -19.90 8.85 6.33
CA ALA A 395 -20.19 8.67 4.91
C ALA A 395 -20.28 10.01 4.17
N PHE A 396 -20.90 11.03 4.78
CA PHE A 396 -20.94 12.39 4.22
C PHE A 396 -19.55 13.03 4.17
N VAL A 397 -18.74 12.85 5.21
CA VAL A 397 -17.34 13.32 5.25
C VAL A 397 -16.47 12.57 4.24
N GLY A 398 -16.67 11.25 4.09
CA GLY A 398 -16.02 10.44 3.07
C GLY A 398 -16.32 10.96 1.67
N ILE A 399 -17.59 11.20 1.32
CA ILE A 399 -18.02 11.72 0.02
C ILE A 399 -17.42 13.11 -0.27
N ALA A 400 -17.33 13.99 0.72
CA ALA A 400 -16.69 15.30 0.57
C ALA A 400 -15.18 15.18 0.29
N HIS A 401 -14.51 14.23 0.93
CA HIS A 401 -13.11 13.89 0.67
C HIS A 401 -12.91 13.25 -0.72
N PHE A 402 -13.83 12.39 -1.18
CA PHE A 402 -13.75 11.72 -2.48
C PHE A 402 -13.72 12.68 -3.67
N ARG A 403 -14.26 13.90 -3.56
CA ARG A 403 -14.20 14.87 -4.68
C ARG A 403 -12.77 15.27 -5.04
N TRP A 404 -11.86 15.31 -4.06
CA TRP A 404 -10.47 15.75 -4.25
C TRP A 404 -9.57 14.65 -4.81
N LEU A 405 -9.81 13.39 -4.42
CA LEU A 405 -9.07 12.25 -4.97
C LEU A 405 -9.32 12.03 -6.47
N ASN A 406 -10.44 12.54 -7.00
CA ASN A 406 -10.82 12.38 -8.41
C ASN A 406 -10.35 13.56 -9.28
N GLU A 407 -9.67 14.56 -8.72
CA GLU A 407 -9.03 15.57 -9.56
C GLU A 407 -7.89 14.90 -10.32
N LYS A 408 -7.85 15.16 -11.63
CA LYS A 408 -6.83 14.61 -12.51
C LYS A 408 -5.46 14.96 -11.95
N ASP A 409 -4.65 13.93 -11.67
CA ASP A 409 -3.33 14.14 -11.14
C ASP A 409 -2.44 14.87 -12.17
N THR A 410 -1.49 15.63 -11.65
CA THR A 410 -0.58 16.44 -12.46
C THR A 410 0.26 15.59 -13.43
N ALA A 411 0.56 14.33 -13.12
CA ALA A 411 1.36 13.46 -13.97
C ALA A 411 0.55 12.97 -15.18
N SER A 412 -0.72 12.61 -14.99
CA SER A 412 -1.65 12.33 -16.08
C SER A 412 -1.89 13.56 -16.96
N ALA A 413 -2.05 14.75 -16.36
CA ALA A 413 -2.18 16.00 -17.10
C ALA A 413 -0.91 16.32 -17.94
N ALA A 414 0.28 16.15 -17.35
CA ALA A 414 1.54 16.34 -18.05
C ALA A 414 1.74 15.33 -19.19
N ARG A 415 1.35 14.07 -18.97
CA ARG A 415 1.39 13.02 -20.00
C ARG A 415 0.55 13.39 -21.22
N GLU A 416 -0.71 13.79 -21.01
CA GLU A 416 -1.60 14.17 -22.11
C GLU A 416 -1.08 15.38 -22.87
N TRP A 417 -0.59 16.40 -22.15
CA TRP A 417 0.00 17.55 -22.79
C TRP A 417 1.17 17.15 -23.71
N ILE A 418 2.04 16.22 -23.29
CA ILE A 418 3.14 15.73 -24.14
C ILE A 418 2.59 15.02 -25.38
N LEU A 419 1.58 14.17 -25.23
CA LEU A 419 0.96 13.44 -26.35
C LEU A 419 0.31 14.39 -27.37
N ASP A 420 -0.28 15.48 -26.90
CA ASP A 420 -0.99 16.46 -27.74
C ASP A 420 -0.04 17.48 -28.40
N ASN A 421 1.11 17.78 -27.79
CA ASN A 421 1.97 18.89 -28.19
C ASN A 421 3.34 18.48 -28.75
N LEU A 422 3.85 17.28 -28.45
CA LEU A 422 5.16 16.83 -28.89
C LEU A 422 5.05 15.72 -29.95
N PRO A 423 5.75 15.84 -31.10
CA PRO A 423 5.73 14.82 -32.13
C PRO A 423 6.39 13.52 -31.64
N ALA A 424 6.03 12.40 -32.28
CA ALA A 424 6.70 11.12 -32.06
C ALA A 424 8.23 11.23 -32.27
N ASP A 425 8.97 10.39 -31.57
CA ASP A 425 10.44 10.34 -31.51
C ASP A 425 11.12 11.59 -30.95
N THR A 426 10.36 12.52 -30.35
CA THR A 426 10.95 13.62 -29.58
C THR A 426 11.82 13.05 -28.45
N ARG A 427 13.04 13.59 -28.33
CA ARG A 427 13.98 13.25 -27.25
C ARG A 427 13.62 13.99 -25.98
N ILE A 428 13.26 13.24 -24.94
CA ILE A 428 12.77 13.75 -23.65
C ILE A 428 13.68 13.23 -22.54
N LEU A 429 14.16 14.14 -21.70
CA LEU A 429 14.92 13.80 -20.49
C LEU A 429 14.01 13.90 -19.26
N TYR A 430 13.89 12.84 -18.48
CA TYR A 430 13.35 12.90 -17.12
C TYR A 430 14.48 13.25 -16.15
N SER A 431 14.28 14.24 -15.30
CA SER A 431 15.29 14.64 -14.31
C SER A 431 15.33 13.76 -13.07
N ASP A 432 14.37 12.85 -12.89
CA ASP A 432 14.25 11.98 -11.71
C ASP A 432 13.65 10.61 -12.07
N TYR A 433 13.52 9.70 -11.10
CA TYR A 433 12.99 8.34 -11.27
C TYR A 433 11.47 8.29 -11.52
N HIS A 434 10.75 9.40 -11.34
CA HIS A 434 9.32 9.47 -11.62
C HIS A 434 9.06 9.49 -13.12
N THR A 435 8.14 8.64 -13.59
CA THR A 435 7.83 8.49 -15.03
C THR A 435 6.38 8.87 -15.32
N LEU A 436 6.11 9.44 -16.50
CA LEU A 436 4.75 9.78 -16.94
C LEU A 436 4.10 8.67 -17.78
N ALA A 437 4.58 7.42 -17.67
CA ALA A 437 4.11 6.28 -18.47
C ALA A 437 3.99 6.58 -19.99
N LEU A 438 4.99 7.28 -20.54
CA LEU A 438 5.13 7.48 -21.99
C LEU A 438 5.77 6.25 -22.64
N LYS A 439 5.30 5.90 -23.84
CA LYS A 439 5.85 4.79 -24.63
C LYS A 439 7.26 5.16 -25.08
N ARG A 440 8.23 4.29 -24.79
CA ARG A 440 9.62 4.43 -25.22
C ARG A 440 9.79 3.88 -26.62
N ASN A 441 10.53 4.58 -27.48
CA ASN A 441 10.92 4.03 -28.78
C ASN A 441 12.06 3.00 -28.63
N GLN A 442 12.36 2.30 -29.71
CA GLN A 442 13.36 1.23 -29.71
C GLN A 442 14.76 1.71 -29.25
N PRO A 443 15.32 2.83 -29.76
CA PRO A 443 16.60 3.35 -29.28
C PRO A 443 16.65 3.60 -27.77
N SER A 444 15.59 4.18 -27.19
CA SER A 444 15.48 4.40 -25.75
C SER A 444 15.45 3.10 -24.94
N LEU A 445 14.72 2.09 -25.41
CA LEU A 445 14.67 0.79 -24.75
C LEU A 445 16.02 0.07 -24.79
N GLU A 446 16.68 0.07 -25.95
CA GLU A 446 18.02 -0.51 -26.10
C GLU A 446 19.05 0.20 -25.21
N ALA A 447 19.00 1.54 -25.13
CA ALA A 447 19.87 2.31 -24.25
C ALA A 447 19.63 1.98 -22.76
N TYR A 448 18.37 1.96 -22.34
CA TYR A 448 17.98 1.65 -20.96
C TYR A 448 18.47 0.26 -20.51
N TYR A 449 18.26 -0.77 -21.33
CA TYR A 449 18.69 -2.13 -20.99
C TYR A 449 20.18 -2.40 -21.21
N ARG A 450 20.87 -1.61 -22.03
CA ARG A 450 22.33 -1.62 -22.13
C ARG A 450 22.97 -1.08 -20.84
N ASP A 451 22.40 0.00 -20.29
CA ASP A 451 22.88 0.60 -19.06
C ASP A 451 22.65 -0.35 -17.87
N ILE A 452 21.50 -1.01 -17.77
CA ILE A 452 21.08 -1.86 -16.63
C ILE A 452 21.91 -3.15 -16.43
N ARG A 453 22.91 -3.45 -17.28
CA ARG A 453 23.87 -4.57 -17.17
C ARG A 453 23.45 -5.70 -16.21
N GLY A 454 22.76 -6.72 -16.73
CA GLY A 454 22.83 -8.08 -16.17
C GLY A 454 21.53 -8.66 -15.63
N ASP A 455 20.85 -9.44 -16.47
CA ASP A 455 20.70 -10.90 -16.35
C ASP A 455 19.93 -11.41 -17.59
N ALA A 456 19.84 -12.72 -17.78
CA ALA A 456 19.13 -13.30 -18.93
C ALA A 456 17.63 -12.93 -18.96
N GLY A 457 17.02 -12.68 -17.79
CA GLY A 457 15.63 -12.27 -17.66
C GLY A 457 15.37 -10.88 -18.20
N SER A 458 16.26 -9.93 -17.93
CA SER A 458 16.18 -8.54 -18.37
C SER A 458 16.29 -8.41 -19.89
N GLN A 459 17.19 -9.19 -20.50
CA GLN A 459 17.32 -9.26 -21.97
C GLN A 459 16.05 -9.84 -22.63
N LYS A 460 15.44 -10.87 -22.01
CA LYS A 460 14.18 -11.44 -22.50
C LYS A 460 13.03 -10.44 -22.41
N VAL A 461 12.94 -9.65 -21.34
CA VAL A 461 11.93 -8.58 -21.20
C VAL A 461 12.14 -7.47 -22.24
N LEU A 462 13.39 -7.06 -22.49
CA LEU A 462 13.71 -6.11 -23.56
C LEU A 462 13.20 -6.60 -24.92
N GLN A 463 13.51 -7.85 -25.30
CA GLN A 463 13.06 -8.44 -26.57
C GLN A 463 11.54 -8.44 -26.69
N LEU A 464 10.83 -8.78 -25.62
CA LEU A 464 9.37 -8.75 -25.59
C LEU A 464 8.81 -7.32 -25.73
N LYS A 465 9.43 -6.33 -25.07
CA LYS A 465 9.03 -4.91 -25.21
C LYS A 465 9.24 -4.39 -26.63
N ILE A 466 10.40 -4.68 -27.24
CA ILE A 466 10.68 -4.28 -28.63
C ILE A 466 9.65 -4.91 -29.58
N ALA A 467 9.32 -6.19 -29.40
CA ALA A 467 8.30 -6.86 -30.21
C ALA A 467 6.91 -6.21 -30.09
N ALA A 468 6.54 -5.71 -28.90
CA ALA A 468 5.26 -5.06 -28.65
C ALA A 468 5.14 -3.66 -29.30
N LEU A 469 6.26 -2.96 -29.53
CA LEU A 469 6.25 -1.59 -30.09
C LEU A 469 5.50 -1.49 -31.43
N ASN A 470 5.66 -2.49 -32.29
CA ASN A 470 5.14 -2.52 -33.65
C ASN A 470 3.64 -2.79 -33.75
N CYS A 471 2.97 -3.01 -32.61
CA CYS A 471 1.56 -3.44 -32.58
C CYS A 471 0.58 -2.31 -32.28
N ASP A 472 1.04 -1.11 -31.92
CA ASP A 472 0.19 -0.01 -31.47
C ASP A 472 0.64 1.34 -32.07
N ALA A 473 -0.33 2.14 -32.50
CA ALA A 473 -0.15 3.42 -33.19
C ALA A 473 0.13 4.61 -32.25
N THR A 474 0.16 4.38 -30.93
CA THR A 474 0.53 5.41 -29.96
C THR A 474 1.95 5.96 -30.21
N PRO A 475 2.15 7.30 -30.15
CA PRO A 475 3.45 7.90 -30.38
C PRO A 475 4.45 7.43 -29.32
N ALA A 476 5.63 7.02 -29.78
CA ALA A 476 6.75 6.62 -28.93
C ALA A 476 7.79 7.75 -28.88
N TYR A 477 8.52 7.86 -27.78
CA TYR A 477 9.49 8.93 -27.53
C TYR A 477 10.87 8.36 -27.19
N GLU A 478 11.93 9.09 -27.52
CA GLU A 478 13.29 8.73 -27.11
C GLU A 478 13.56 9.28 -25.70
N ILE A 479 13.25 8.45 -24.70
CA ILE A 479 13.27 8.84 -23.29
C ILE A 479 14.57 8.40 -22.62
N ASN A 480 15.25 9.34 -21.96
CA ASN A 480 16.29 9.03 -20.99
C ASN A 480 15.95 9.59 -19.62
N GLU A 481 16.55 9.01 -18.59
CA GLU A 481 16.35 9.38 -17.19
C GLU A 481 17.70 9.74 -16.57
N LEU A 482 17.67 10.79 -15.75
CA LEU A 482 18.80 11.22 -14.97
C LEU A 482 18.72 10.54 -13.61
N TYR A 483 19.45 9.44 -13.46
CA TYR A 483 19.49 8.68 -12.21
C TYR A 483 20.56 9.26 -11.26
N HIS A 484 20.15 9.61 -10.04
CA HIS A 484 21.05 9.56 -8.89
C HIS A 484 21.20 8.09 -8.46
N GLY A 485 22.40 7.54 -8.61
CA GLY A 485 22.75 6.23 -8.07
C GLY A 485 22.95 6.29 -6.55
N TRP A 486 23.36 5.18 -5.96
CA TRP A 486 23.80 5.15 -4.57
C TRP A 486 25.08 5.99 -4.41
N THR A 487 25.23 6.69 -3.28
CA THR A 487 26.53 7.28 -2.89
C THR A 487 27.60 6.20 -2.80
N ASP A 488 28.88 6.57 -2.91
CA ASP A 488 29.99 5.62 -2.75
C ASP A 488 29.95 4.90 -1.40
N GLU A 489 29.52 5.59 -0.34
CA GLU A 489 29.35 5.05 1.01
C GLU A 489 28.23 4.01 1.10
N ASN A 490 27.10 4.25 0.41
CA ASN A 490 26.02 3.27 0.30
C ASN A 490 26.45 2.07 -0.53
N ARG A 491 27.22 2.30 -1.60
CA ARG A 491 27.78 1.25 -2.45
C ARG A 491 28.79 0.39 -1.70
N GLU A 492 29.63 0.99 -0.86
CA GLU A 492 30.59 0.29 -0.01
C GLU A 492 29.88 -0.57 1.04
N HIS A 493 28.83 -0.05 1.70
CA HIS A 493 27.97 -0.87 2.57
C HIS A 493 27.30 -2.03 1.82
N ALA A 494 26.82 -1.79 0.59
CA ALA A 494 26.21 -2.81 -0.25
C ALA A 494 27.24 -3.89 -0.67
N GLN A 495 28.44 -3.47 -1.08
CA GLN A 495 29.56 -4.35 -1.45
C GLN A 495 30.08 -5.15 -0.26
N ASN A 496 30.25 -4.52 0.91
CA ASN A 496 30.61 -5.18 2.16
C ASN A 496 29.53 -6.18 2.62
N ALA A 497 28.27 -5.94 2.24
CA ALA A 497 27.15 -6.86 2.44
C ALA A 497 26.99 -7.90 1.30
N ASN A 498 27.91 -7.99 0.33
CA ASN A 498 27.84 -8.86 -0.86
C ASN A 498 26.54 -8.70 -1.66
N TYR A 499 26.01 -7.48 -1.75
CA TYR A 499 24.78 -7.18 -2.47
C TYR A 499 24.91 -5.87 -3.25
N LEU A 500 25.00 -5.94 -4.58
CA LEU A 500 24.62 -4.82 -5.44
C LEU A 500 23.17 -5.09 -5.86
N PRO A 501 22.18 -4.27 -5.45
CA PRO A 501 20.81 -4.47 -5.89
C PRO A 501 20.79 -4.44 -7.43
N GLN A 502 20.07 -5.40 -8.03
CA GLN A 502 19.89 -5.45 -9.47
C GLN A 502 19.33 -4.11 -9.96
N GLY A 503 19.99 -3.48 -10.95
CA GLY A 503 19.56 -2.20 -11.53
C GLY A 503 20.09 -0.93 -10.87
N VAL A 504 20.98 -1.01 -9.86
CA VAL A 504 21.70 0.18 -9.38
C VAL A 504 22.83 0.52 -10.35
N LEU A 505 22.59 1.53 -11.16
CA LEU A 505 23.57 2.05 -12.11
C LEU A 505 24.65 2.86 -11.36
N PRO A 506 25.94 2.68 -11.69
CA PRO A 506 26.96 3.60 -11.23
C PRO A 506 26.61 5.01 -11.71
N ILE A 507 26.88 6.00 -10.86
CA ILE A 507 26.66 7.41 -11.20
C ILE A 507 27.56 7.76 -12.39
N ASP A 508 26.93 8.02 -13.54
CA ASP A 508 27.62 8.57 -14.69
C ASP A 508 27.54 10.10 -14.61
N GLU A 509 28.52 10.68 -13.91
CA GLU A 509 28.58 12.12 -13.72
C GLU A 509 28.70 12.91 -15.04
N SER A 510 29.10 12.26 -16.15
CA SER A 510 29.13 12.91 -17.46
C SER A 510 27.73 13.32 -17.94
N LYS A 511 26.69 12.63 -17.46
CA LYS A 511 25.28 12.94 -17.73
C LYS A 511 24.78 14.17 -16.95
N PHE A 512 25.52 14.68 -15.96
CA PHE A 512 25.12 15.85 -15.15
C PHE A 512 25.55 17.18 -15.80
N SER A 513 25.20 17.34 -17.07
CA SER A 513 25.49 18.54 -17.84
C SER A 513 24.38 18.83 -18.84
N VAL A 514 23.86 20.06 -18.86
CA VAL A 514 22.84 20.46 -19.84
C VAL A 514 23.39 20.41 -21.26
N SER A 515 24.67 20.77 -21.45
CA SER A 515 25.31 20.71 -22.77
C SER A 515 25.48 19.29 -23.27
N TYR A 516 25.73 18.31 -22.39
CA TYR A 516 25.79 16.88 -22.74
C TYR A 516 24.50 16.40 -23.42
N TRP A 517 23.35 16.76 -22.83
CA TRP A 517 22.03 16.37 -23.32
C TRP A 517 21.64 17.16 -24.57
N ARG A 518 21.92 18.47 -24.60
CA ARG A 518 21.69 19.32 -25.77
C ARG A 518 22.44 18.84 -27.01
N GLN A 519 23.73 18.50 -26.87
CA GLN A 519 24.54 17.97 -27.98
C GLN A 519 24.02 16.62 -28.50
N ARG A 520 23.29 15.87 -27.67
CA ARG A 520 22.61 14.63 -28.03
C ARG A 520 21.18 14.85 -28.51
N GLY A 521 20.77 16.09 -28.79
CA GLY A 521 19.48 16.42 -29.37
C GLY A 521 18.29 16.27 -28.42
N PHE A 522 18.52 16.18 -27.10
CA PHE A 522 17.42 16.25 -26.13
C PHE A 522 16.89 17.67 -26.08
N ALA A 523 15.62 17.85 -26.45
CA ALA A 523 15.01 19.17 -26.61
C ALA A 523 14.14 19.56 -25.40
N HIS A 524 13.53 18.57 -24.74
CA HIS A 524 12.63 18.78 -23.62
C HIS A 524 13.13 18.04 -22.37
N VAL A 525 12.98 18.70 -21.22
CA VAL A 525 13.29 18.12 -19.91
C VAL A 525 12.03 18.18 -19.05
N VAL A 526 11.57 17.02 -18.57
CA VAL A 526 10.50 16.93 -17.59
C VAL A 526 11.14 16.92 -16.21
N VAL A 527 10.74 17.89 -15.39
CA VAL A 527 11.33 18.11 -14.07
C VAL A 527 10.25 18.05 -13.00
N PHE A 528 10.58 17.37 -11.92
CA PHE A 528 9.76 17.29 -10.71
C PHE A 528 10.33 18.29 -9.71
N ARG A 529 9.56 19.31 -9.30
CA ARG A 529 10.07 20.42 -8.49
C ARG A 529 10.61 19.94 -7.14
N ASP A 530 9.96 18.96 -6.53
CA ASP A 530 10.43 18.35 -5.27
C ASP A 530 11.85 17.80 -5.41
N ALA A 531 12.21 17.24 -6.57
CA ALA A 531 13.57 16.81 -6.85
C ALA A 531 14.53 18.00 -6.98
N ILE A 532 14.15 19.08 -7.68
CA ILE A 532 14.98 20.29 -7.75
C ILE A 532 15.26 20.84 -6.35
N GLU A 533 14.22 21.01 -5.53
CA GLU A 533 14.33 21.60 -4.20
C GLU A 533 15.19 20.75 -3.27
N ARG A 534 15.11 19.42 -3.41
CA ARG A 534 15.96 18.46 -2.67
C ARG A 534 17.45 18.69 -2.89
N TYR A 535 17.88 19.00 -4.11
CA TYR A 535 19.29 19.26 -4.44
C TYR A 535 19.71 20.73 -4.30
N LEU A 536 18.81 21.68 -4.60
CA LEU A 536 19.16 23.10 -4.53
C LEU A 536 19.11 23.64 -3.10
N SER A 537 18.20 23.13 -2.28
CA SER A 537 17.91 23.63 -0.93
C SER A 537 18.10 22.59 0.17
N GLY A 538 18.13 21.30 -0.18
CA GLY A 538 18.30 20.20 0.77
C GLY A 538 19.75 19.75 0.96
N PRO A 539 20.02 18.91 1.98
CA PRO A 539 21.36 18.43 2.33
C PRO A 539 21.99 17.56 1.23
N GLU A 540 21.18 16.99 0.34
CA GLU A 540 21.63 16.15 -0.77
C GLU A 540 22.39 16.95 -1.84
N GLY A 541 22.19 18.26 -1.90
CA GLY A 541 22.98 19.15 -2.76
C GLY A 541 24.47 19.11 -2.45
N GLU A 542 24.83 18.97 -1.16
CA GLU A 542 26.23 18.86 -0.72
C GLU A 542 26.81 17.48 -1.07
N GLN A 543 25.98 16.43 -1.03
CA GLN A 543 26.40 15.07 -1.40
C GLN A 543 26.61 14.92 -2.92
N PHE A 544 25.86 15.66 -3.74
CA PHE A 544 25.89 15.57 -5.20
C PHE A 544 26.09 16.93 -5.89
N PRO A 545 27.28 17.55 -5.75
CA PRO A 545 27.52 18.92 -6.23
C PRO A 545 27.39 19.08 -7.75
N LYS A 546 27.74 18.06 -8.54
CA LYS A 546 27.56 18.08 -10.00
C LYS A 546 26.10 18.05 -10.42
N LEU A 547 25.28 17.30 -9.69
CA LEU A 547 23.84 17.24 -9.93
C LEU A 547 23.16 18.56 -9.52
N GLN A 548 23.57 19.14 -8.40
CA GLN A 548 23.16 20.48 -8.01
C GLN A 548 23.53 21.52 -9.08
N ALA A 549 24.75 21.46 -9.62
CA ALA A 549 25.20 22.33 -10.71
C ALA A 549 24.35 22.15 -11.98
N PHE A 550 24.02 20.90 -12.33
CA PHE A 550 23.12 20.58 -13.44
C PHE A 550 21.75 21.27 -13.27
N TYR A 551 21.11 21.18 -12.10
CA TYR A 551 19.81 21.83 -11.87
C TYR A 551 19.89 23.35 -11.93
N ARG A 552 20.96 23.97 -11.40
CA ARG A 552 21.18 25.42 -11.53
C ARG A 552 21.34 25.84 -12.99
N ASP A 553 22.11 25.07 -13.75
CA ASP A 553 22.35 25.31 -15.18
C ASP A 553 21.07 25.13 -16.01
N LEU A 554 20.28 24.10 -15.69
CA LEU A 554 19.01 23.81 -16.34
C LEU A 554 18.01 24.95 -16.15
N LEU A 555 17.79 25.42 -14.92
CA LEU A 555 16.91 26.56 -14.64
C LEU A 555 17.42 27.87 -15.29
N LYS A 556 18.74 28.01 -15.44
CA LYS A 556 19.33 29.16 -16.10
C LYS A 556 19.18 29.10 -17.62
N ASN A 557 19.33 27.95 -18.25
CA ASN A 557 19.47 27.80 -19.71
C ASN A 557 18.34 27.03 -20.39
N ALA A 558 17.24 26.78 -19.69
CA ALA A 558 16.00 26.27 -20.27
C ALA A 558 14.87 27.28 -20.09
N ASP A 559 13.90 27.20 -21.00
CA ASP A 559 12.68 28.00 -20.98
C ASP A 559 11.51 27.13 -20.50
N LEU A 560 10.70 27.64 -19.58
CA LEU A 560 9.51 26.96 -19.10
C LEU A 560 8.45 26.94 -20.21
N VAL A 561 8.00 25.74 -20.60
CA VAL A 561 6.97 25.56 -21.63
C VAL A 561 5.59 25.46 -20.98
N VAL A 562 5.46 24.59 -19.98
CA VAL A 562 4.22 24.39 -19.24
C VAL A 562 4.54 23.91 -17.82
N GLU A 563 3.65 24.23 -16.89
CA GLU A 563 3.75 23.88 -15.48
C GLU A 563 2.43 23.29 -14.99
N PHE A 564 2.51 22.19 -14.23
CA PHE A 564 1.39 21.52 -13.59
C PHE A 564 1.61 21.55 -12.08
N GLN A 565 0.75 22.28 -11.38
CA GLN A 565 0.81 22.44 -9.92
C GLN A 565 -0.29 21.61 -9.24
N PRO A 566 0.05 20.81 -8.22
CA PRO A 566 -0.95 20.10 -7.43
C PRO A 566 -1.78 21.08 -6.57
N ILE A 567 -3.06 20.78 -6.37
CA ILE A 567 -3.97 21.63 -5.59
C ILE A 567 -3.88 21.24 -4.09
N PRO A 568 -3.61 22.17 -3.15
CA PRO A 568 -3.60 21.89 -1.70
C PRO A 568 -4.99 21.45 -1.18
N PRO A 569 -5.11 20.66 -0.07
CA PRO A 569 -4.12 20.43 1.00
C PRO A 569 -3.41 19.07 0.99
N ARG A 570 -3.81 18.11 0.17
CA ARG A 570 -3.00 16.91 -0.13
C ARG A 570 -2.73 16.89 -1.63
N LEU A 571 -1.45 16.96 -1.97
CA LEU A 571 -0.90 17.07 -3.31
C LEU A 571 -1.30 15.85 -4.15
N THR A 572 -2.35 15.94 -4.97
CA THR A 572 -2.67 14.92 -5.98
C THR A 572 -1.67 15.02 -7.13
N GLY A 573 -0.49 14.44 -6.91
CA GLY A 573 0.60 14.38 -7.88
C GLY A 573 1.74 15.34 -7.58
N TYR A 574 2.77 15.26 -8.42
CA TYR A 574 3.98 16.05 -8.28
C TYR A 574 3.82 17.45 -8.88
N HIS A 575 4.55 18.44 -8.38
CA HIS A 575 4.72 19.69 -9.13
C HIS A 575 5.65 19.40 -10.32
N ILE A 576 5.09 19.40 -11.54
CA ILE A 576 5.80 19.04 -12.78
C ILE A 576 6.00 20.27 -13.66
N GLN A 577 7.21 20.43 -14.17
CA GLN A 577 7.57 21.45 -15.16
C GLN A 577 8.11 20.76 -16.41
N ILE A 578 7.66 21.20 -17.58
CA ILE A 578 8.24 20.81 -18.86
C ILE A 578 9.05 21.99 -19.38
N LEU A 579 10.37 21.79 -19.45
CA LEU A 579 11.33 22.79 -19.88
C LEU A 579 11.82 22.47 -21.29
N LYS A 580 12.09 23.50 -22.09
CA LYS A 580 12.75 23.38 -23.39
C LYS A 580 14.18 23.88 -23.27
N LEU A 581 15.15 23.07 -23.70
CA LEU A 581 16.55 23.50 -23.74
C LEU A 581 16.69 24.54 -24.87
N SER A 582 16.85 25.82 -24.52
CA SER A 582 16.99 26.88 -25.51
C SER A 582 18.42 26.97 -26.04
N GLU A 583 18.56 27.35 -27.31
CA GLU A 583 19.88 27.56 -27.94
C GLU A 583 20.51 28.90 -27.50
N HIS A 584 19.68 29.88 -27.15
CA HIS A 584 20.11 31.20 -26.68
C HIS A 584 19.04 31.80 -25.75
N LYS A 585 19.32 31.95 -24.45
CA LYS A 585 18.64 33.00 -23.68
C LYS A 585 19.23 34.33 -24.16
N ASN A 586 18.50 35.03 -25.02
CA ASN A 586 18.72 36.46 -25.18
C ASN A 586 18.48 37.09 -23.81
N ILE A 587 19.57 37.46 -23.15
CA ILE A 587 19.55 38.30 -21.97
C ILE A 587 18.94 39.62 -22.43
N PHE A 588 17.64 39.81 -22.24
CA PHE A 588 17.07 41.16 -22.24
C PHE A 588 17.61 41.87 -21.00
N VAL A 589 18.81 42.45 -21.15
CA VAL A 589 19.23 43.58 -20.34
C VAL A 589 18.36 44.75 -20.78
N GLN A 590 17.22 44.96 -20.13
CA GLN A 590 16.64 46.30 -20.08
C GLN A 590 17.33 47.07 -18.95
N GLY A 591 18.47 47.65 -19.30
CA GLY A 591 19.04 48.78 -18.58
C GLY A 591 18.38 50.08 -19.07
N ALA A 592 17.81 50.81 -18.11
CA ALA A 592 17.67 52.27 -18.00
C ALA A 592 17.39 53.14 -19.26
N ALA A 593 16.29 53.90 -19.20
CA ALA A 593 16.29 55.38 -19.06
C ALA A 593 14.97 55.99 -19.56
N GLY A 594 14.39 56.92 -18.78
CA GLY A 594 13.36 57.84 -19.29
C GLY A 594 12.41 58.39 -18.23
N SER A 595 12.92 59.35 -17.44
CA SER A 595 12.23 60.41 -16.67
C SER A 595 11.04 60.07 -15.78
#